data_AF-A0A7J2Z0I2-F1
#
_entry.id   AF-A0A7J2Z0I2-F1
#
_cell.length_a   1.000
_cell.length_b   1.000
_cell.length_c   1.000
_cell.angle_alpha   90.00
_cell.angle_beta   90.00
_cell.angle_gamma   90.00
#
_symmetry.space_group_name_H-M   'P 1'
#
loop_
_entity.id
_entity.type
_entity.pdbx_description
1 polymer ?
#
loop_
_entity_poly.entity_id
_entity_poly.type
_entity_poly.pdbx_seq_one_letter_code
_entity_poly.pdbx_strand_id
1 'polypeptide(L)'
;MERFEAKQYIPEEEQRMEEKPEGVDISEKDWQTLQIIAKRVGRDFRMEVKLGKPGEGSFFNPEDSSITFDPLHIKEGPEQAKFVAGHEGSHRAITPHPKELGLSQEKISELYSQIGFGYLQNVIEDPAVNDWMGKRFPGLESYVEKTYDEQLKEENAVLSSPEVKRIAAQLGYWPKFAQYGSEIIRYWHQKRFSQKLDPAVEKALTRTLNYAQESISTIPDPEKPDLAREDIIATAQKRFKNNTDYIWPEVRKLVEMDLHIEELRQMLNDFRQKQKELEQKRQEMKEAQKQGDSKKQEELQQEIDGLEQELDPLKELPKDAKKELQEQIDQAMREAAKQLNKEIQEKQKQIEEARQKQEELEKEIQDLKEKAQSAQGKEKEELEKQIQEKEMEKLAKEMEQKQEEKELKDFPIPPQGGDFPIPLPIDKLSEKTKQELEKLLNQLPYQKRQELQNKAKQQLEDFEDTINE
;
A
#
# COMPACT_ATOMS: atom_id res chain seq x y z
N MET A 1 -30.58 -61.15 -0.71
CA MET A 1 -31.54 -61.40 0.39
C MET A 1 -30.66 -61.52 1.63
N GLU A 2 -30.80 -60.71 2.70
CA GLU A 2 -31.86 -59.76 3.13
C GLU A 2 -31.20 -58.40 3.50
N ARG A 3 -31.80 -57.21 3.27
CA ARG A 3 -32.78 -56.42 4.06
C ARG A 3 -32.30 -56.08 5.50
N PHE A 4 -32.01 -54.79 5.81
CA PHE A 4 -32.86 -53.75 6.46
C PHE A 4 -33.18 -54.05 7.95
N GLU A 5 -33.13 -53.17 8.96
CA GLU A 5 -32.68 -51.75 9.22
C GLU A 5 -32.49 -51.62 10.78
N ALA A 6 -32.26 -50.54 11.56
CA ALA A 6 -32.22 -49.06 11.42
C ALA A 6 -31.44 -48.33 12.57
N LYS A 7 -30.86 -47.16 12.24
CA LYS A 7 -30.75 -45.87 12.98
C LYS A 7 -30.51 -45.74 14.51
N GLN A 8 -29.46 -44.96 14.86
CA GLN A 8 -29.40 -43.76 15.77
C GLN A 8 -27.92 -43.26 15.74
N TYR A 9 -27.49 -42.01 15.39
CA TYR A 9 -27.86 -40.62 15.77
C TYR A 9 -27.54 -40.37 17.26
N ILE A 10 -26.71 -39.42 17.76
CA ILE A 10 -26.20 -38.04 17.41
C ILE A 10 -24.79 -37.88 18.10
N PRO A 11 -23.88 -36.87 17.88
CA PRO A 11 -23.78 -35.74 16.92
C PRO A 11 -22.61 -35.95 15.88
N GLU A 12 -22.24 -35.09 14.93
CA GLU A 12 -22.21 -33.60 14.83
C GLU A 12 -21.17 -32.91 15.75
N GLU A 13 -19.93 -33.38 15.72
CA GLU A 13 -18.79 -32.57 16.19
C GLU A 13 -18.64 -31.32 15.31
N GLU A 14 -19.08 -30.20 15.87
CA GLU A 14 -18.79 -28.81 15.53
C GLU A 14 -17.99 -28.59 14.22
N GLN A 15 -18.74 -28.39 13.12
CA GLN A 15 -18.31 -27.38 12.17
C GLN A 15 -18.17 -26.07 12.94
N ARG A 16 -16.94 -25.70 13.30
CA ARG A 16 -16.64 -24.35 13.76
C ARG A 16 -16.99 -23.40 12.64
N MET A 17 -18.14 -22.75 12.77
CA MET A 17 -18.47 -21.60 11.94
C MET A 17 -17.37 -20.58 12.21
N GLU A 18 -16.58 -20.27 11.18
CA GLU A 18 -15.64 -19.15 11.22
C GLU A 18 -16.44 -17.91 11.65
N GLU A 19 -15.99 -17.21 12.69
CA GLU A 19 -16.70 -16.03 13.19
C GLU A 19 -16.64 -14.95 12.08
N LYS A 20 -17.71 -14.85 11.28
CA LYS A 20 -17.83 -13.85 10.21
C LYS A 20 -17.53 -12.47 10.83
N PRO A 21 -16.49 -11.74 10.38
CA PRO A 21 -16.19 -10.42 10.91
C PRO A 21 -17.40 -9.49 10.71
N GLU A 22 -17.79 -8.76 11.75
CA GLU A 22 -19.02 -7.97 11.73
C GLU A 22 -19.00 -6.92 10.62
N GLY A 23 -19.98 -7.00 9.70
CA GLY A 23 -20.29 -5.93 8.74
C GLY A 23 -20.13 -6.26 7.26
N VAL A 24 -19.42 -7.34 6.89
CA VAL A 24 -19.18 -7.69 5.47
C VAL A 24 -19.81 -9.04 5.13
N ASP A 25 -21.01 -9.01 4.53
CA ASP A 25 -21.60 -10.24 3.99
C ASP A 25 -20.96 -10.64 2.66
N ILE A 26 -20.69 -11.94 2.53
CA ILE A 26 -20.00 -12.57 1.40
C ILE A 26 -20.84 -13.75 0.93
N SER A 27 -21.00 -13.84 -0.39
CA SER A 27 -21.60 -14.98 -1.08
C SER A 27 -20.85 -16.27 -0.78
N GLU A 28 -21.53 -17.22 -0.13
CA GLU A 28 -21.02 -18.56 0.19
C GLU A 28 -20.42 -19.27 -1.03
N LYS A 29 -21.09 -19.13 -2.20
CA LYS A 29 -20.64 -19.68 -3.48
C LYS A 29 -19.26 -19.14 -3.87
N ASP A 30 -19.05 -17.84 -3.69
CA ASP A 30 -17.83 -17.18 -4.13
C ASP A 30 -16.70 -17.42 -3.12
N TRP A 31 -17.00 -17.45 -1.81
CA TRP A 31 -16.05 -17.92 -0.78
C TRP A 31 -15.55 -19.35 -1.04
N GLN A 32 -16.47 -20.30 -1.27
CA GLN A 32 -16.12 -21.67 -1.66
C GLN A 32 -15.29 -21.71 -2.95
N THR A 33 -15.59 -20.85 -3.93
CA THR A 33 -14.83 -20.76 -5.18
C THR A 33 -13.37 -20.34 -4.92
N LEU A 34 -13.15 -19.33 -4.07
CA LEU A 34 -11.80 -18.87 -3.71
C LEU A 34 -11.01 -19.94 -2.94
N GLN A 35 -11.64 -20.60 -1.95
CA GLN A 35 -11.03 -21.72 -1.23
C GLN A 35 -10.64 -22.88 -2.17
N ILE A 36 -11.46 -23.19 -3.16
CA ILE A 36 -11.16 -24.23 -4.17
C ILE A 36 -9.99 -23.81 -5.07
N ILE A 37 -9.95 -22.56 -5.53
CA ILE A 37 -8.83 -22.05 -6.35
C ILE A 37 -7.54 -22.10 -5.54
N ALA A 38 -7.49 -21.45 -4.38
CA ALA A 38 -6.30 -21.35 -3.55
C ALA A 38 -5.68 -22.72 -3.22
N LYS A 39 -6.49 -23.67 -2.73
CA LYS A 39 -6.03 -25.03 -2.38
C LYS A 39 -5.60 -25.85 -3.59
N ARG A 40 -6.24 -25.67 -4.75
CA ARG A 40 -5.88 -26.39 -5.99
C ARG A 40 -4.62 -25.82 -6.64
N VAL A 41 -4.43 -24.50 -6.61
CA VAL A 41 -3.26 -23.82 -7.15
C VAL A 41 -2.03 -24.05 -6.26
N GLY A 42 -2.19 -23.92 -4.93
CA GLY A 42 -1.16 -24.22 -3.93
C GLY A 42 -0.83 -25.69 -3.74
N ARG A 43 -1.48 -26.59 -4.49
CA ARG A 43 -1.28 -28.05 -4.44
C ARG A 43 -1.48 -28.65 -3.04
N ASP A 44 -2.15 -27.94 -2.13
CA ASP A 44 -2.37 -28.32 -0.74
C ASP A 44 -3.85 -28.17 -0.37
N PHE A 45 -4.53 -29.31 -0.28
CA PHE A 45 -5.94 -29.39 0.14
C PHE A 45 -6.14 -29.31 1.66
N ARG A 46 -5.06 -29.31 2.45
CA ARG A 46 -5.09 -29.19 3.92
C ARG A 46 -4.77 -27.78 4.41
N MET A 47 -4.19 -26.94 3.56
CA MET A 47 -3.99 -25.51 3.80
C MET A 47 -5.26 -24.86 4.37
N GLU A 48 -5.08 -24.05 5.42
CA GLU A 48 -6.11 -23.18 5.97
C GLU A 48 -6.31 -21.98 5.03
N VAL A 49 -7.57 -21.63 4.77
CA VAL A 49 -7.94 -20.49 3.92
C VAL A 49 -9.08 -19.75 4.62
N LYS A 50 -8.77 -18.59 5.20
CA LYS A 50 -9.59 -17.88 6.19
C LYS A 50 -9.87 -16.43 5.79
N LEU A 51 -10.91 -15.84 6.37
CA LEU A 51 -11.19 -14.41 6.24
C LEU A 51 -10.38 -13.61 7.26
N GLY A 52 -9.74 -12.52 6.81
CA GLY A 52 -9.13 -11.50 7.66
C GLY A 52 -10.15 -10.46 8.12
N LYS A 53 -9.68 -9.33 8.70
CA LYS A 53 -10.57 -8.19 8.95
C LYS A 53 -10.67 -7.32 7.69
N PRO A 54 -11.76 -6.54 7.53
CA PRO A 54 -11.90 -5.57 6.45
C PRO A 54 -10.74 -4.55 6.45
N GLY A 55 -9.99 -4.48 5.35
CA GLY A 55 -8.86 -3.56 5.18
C GLY A 55 -7.48 -4.12 5.55
N GLU A 56 -7.35 -5.39 5.96
CA GLU A 56 -6.07 -6.03 6.32
C GLU A 56 -5.39 -6.77 5.16
N GLY A 57 -5.85 -6.57 3.92
CA GLY A 57 -5.23 -7.16 2.75
C GLY A 57 -5.49 -8.67 2.58
N SER A 58 -4.90 -9.25 1.53
CA SER A 58 -5.03 -10.67 1.20
C SER A 58 -3.64 -11.25 0.93
N PHE A 59 -3.22 -12.24 1.71
CA PHE A 59 -1.82 -12.69 1.74
C PHE A 59 -1.67 -14.17 2.11
N PHE A 60 -0.60 -14.80 1.59
CA PHE A 60 -0.07 -16.07 2.06
C PHE A 60 0.89 -15.90 3.26
N ASN A 61 0.68 -16.65 4.34
CA ASN A 61 1.60 -16.71 5.47
C ASN A 61 2.54 -17.93 5.38
N PRO A 62 3.85 -17.77 5.18
CA PRO A 62 4.78 -18.89 5.06
C PRO A 62 5.12 -19.59 6.39
N GLU A 63 4.85 -19.00 7.57
CA GLU A 63 5.13 -19.64 8.87
C GLU A 63 4.09 -20.72 9.25
N ASP A 64 2.81 -20.50 8.94
CA ASP A 64 1.72 -21.48 9.17
C ASP A 64 1.22 -22.15 7.88
N SER A 65 1.66 -21.69 6.70
CA SER A 65 1.22 -22.12 5.38
C SER A 65 -0.30 -21.94 5.13
N SER A 66 -0.89 -20.89 5.69
CA SER A 66 -2.28 -20.48 5.45
C SER A 66 -2.40 -19.30 4.47
N ILE A 67 -3.62 -19.06 3.98
CA ILE A 67 -3.97 -17.86 3.20
C ILE A 67 -5.08 -17.11 3.90
N THR A 68 -4.90 -15.80 4.05
CA THR A 68 -5.90 -14.85 4.56
C THR A 68 -6.46 -14.04 3.40
N PHE A 69 -7.77 -13.82 3.36
CA PHE A 69 -8.42 -12.91 2.41
C PHE A 69 -9.09 -11.73 3.10
N ASP A 70 -8.90 -10.52 2.57
CA ASP A 70 -9.71 -9.37 2.93
C ASP A 70 -11.17 -9.60 2.50
N PRO A 71 -12.15 -9.52 3.42
CA PRO A 71 -13.56 -9.66 3.05
C PRO A 71 -14.05 -8.55 2.10
N LEU A 72 -13.41 -7.37 2.06
CA LEU A 72 -13.72 -6.29 1.10
C LEU A 72 -13.26 -6.66 -0.32
N HIS A 73 -12.04 -7.17 -0.49
CA HIS A 73 -11.54 -7.61 -1.80
C HIS A 73 -12.49 -8.64 -2.47
N ILE A 74 -13.08 -9.55 -1.68
CA ILE A 74 -14.05 -10.53 -2.16
C ILE A 74 -15.37 -9.86 -2.56
N LYS A 75 -15.88 -8.93 -1.75
CA LYS A 75 -17.18 -8.27 -1.95
C LYS A 75 -17.18 -7.25 -3.09
N GLU A 76 -16.12 -6.47 -3.21
CA GLU A 76 -15.99 -5.38 -4.19
C GLU A 76 -15.52 -5.88 -5.56
N GLY A 77 -14.67 -6.92 -5.58
CA GLY A 77 -14.09 -7.47 -6.81
C GLY A 77 -14.03 -9.00 -6.83
N PRO A 78 -15.17 -9.73 -6.80
CA PRO A 78 -15.17 -11.20 -6.74
C PRO A 78 -14.45 -11.89 -7.92
N GLU A 79 -14.33 -11.25 -9.08
CA GLU A 79 -13.47 -11.73 -10.18
C GLU A 79 -11.97 -11.46 -9.91
N GLN A 80 -11.63 -10.31 -9.31
CA GLN A 80 -10.24 -10.00 -8.92
C GLN A 80 -9.78 -10.90 -7.76
N ALA A 81 -10.66 -11.22 -6.83
CA ALA A 81 -10.38 -12.13 -5.73
C ALA A 81 -9.98 -13.54 -6.21
N LYS A 82 -10.45 -14.00 -7.39
CA LYS A 82 -10.02 -15.28 -8.00
C LYS A 82 -8.57 -15.24 -8.48
N PHE A 83 -8.11 -14.09 -8.96
CA PHE A 83 -6.70 -13.86 -9.28
C PHE A 83 -5.85 -13.90 -8.01
N VAL A 84 -6.27 -13.17 -6.96
CA VAL A 84 -5.61 -13.20 -5.64
C VAL A 84 -5.56 -14.64 -5.09
N ALA A 85 -6.64 -15.40 -5.19
CA ALA A 85 -6.66 -16.82 -4.80
C ALA A 85 -5.68 -17.69 -5.61
N GLY A 86 -5.44 -17.35 -6.87
CA GLY A 86 -4.39 -17.97 -7.68
C GLY A 86 -2.98 -17.52 -7.25
N HIS A 87 -2.81 -16.26 -6.88
CA HIS A 87 -1.54 -15.65 -6.48
C HIS A 87 -1.06 -16.22 -5.13
N GLU A 88 -1.87 -16.10 -4.08
CA GLU A 88 -1.58 -16.66 -2.75
C GLU A 88 -1.45 -18.19 -2.78
N GLY A 89 -2.28 -18.85 -3.61
CA GLY A 89 -2.12 -20.26 -3.91
C GLY A 89 -0.75 -20.57 -4.54
N SER A 90 -0.27 -19.74 -5.47
CA SER A 90 1.02 -19.96 -6.12
C SER A 90 2.20 -19.69 -5.19
N HIS A 91 2.10 -18.73 -4.26
CA HIS A 91 3.05 -18.61 -3.14
C HIS A 91 3.12 -19.90 -2.32
N ARG A 92 1.98 -20.45 -1.88
CA ARG A 92 1.93 -21.77 -1.19
C ARG A 92 2.65 -22.86 -1.98
N ALA A 93 2.56 -22.85 -3.31
CA ALA A 93 3.19 -23.85 -4.17
C ALA A 93 4.72 -23.69 -4.28
N ILE A 94 5.24 -22.46 -4.45
CA ILE A 94 6.66 -22.25 -4.82
C ILE A 94 7.53 -21.45 -3.85
N THR A 95 6.96 -20.77 -2.85
CA THR A 95 7.67 -19.94 -1.87
C THR A 95 7.88 -20.73 -0.57
N PRO A 96 9.12 -21.17 -0.22
CA PRO A 96 9.40 -21.81 1.06
C PRO A 96 9.60 -20.78 2.17
N HIS A 97 9.40 -21.19 3.42
CA HIS A 97 9.77 -20.33 4.54
C HIS A 97 11.30 -20.14 4.60
N PRO A 98 11.84 -18.94 4.90
CA PRO A 98 13.29 -18.70 4.99
C PRO A 98 14.11 -19.72 5.84
N LYS A 99 13.48 -20.37 6.83
CA LYS A 99 14.08 -21.50 7.59
C LYS A 99 14.39 -22.71 6.72
N GLU A 100 13.52 -23.05 5.76
CA GLU A 100 13.72 -24.16 4.80
C GLU A 100 14.87 -23.87 3.83
N LEU A 101 15.17 -22.59 3.56
CA LEU A 101 16.33 -22.18 2.77
C LEU A 101 17.67 -22.41 3.51
N GLY A 102 17.62 -22.77 4.80
CA GLY A 102 18.79 -23.05 5.65
C GLY A 102 19.23 -21.87 6.54
N LEU A 103 18.41 -20.83 6.67
CA LEU A 103 18.73 -19.65 7.49
C LEU A 103 18.38 -19.86 8.97
N SER A 104 19.23 -19.35 9.86
CA SER A 104 18.92 -19.29 11.30
C SER A 104 17.90 -18.19 11.60
N GLN A 105 17.16 -18.30 12.70
CA GLN A 105 16.23 -17.24 13.13
C GLN A 105 16.94 -15.89 13.34
N GLU A 106 18.19 -15.93 13.83
CA GLU A 106 19.06 -14.75 13.95
C GLU A 106 19.32 -14.11 12.58
N LYS A 107 19.66 -14.90 11.55
CA LYS A 107 19.93 -14.36 10.20
C LYS A 107 18.66 -13.91 9.47
N ILE A 108 17.52 -14.56 9.72
CA ILE A 108 16.22 -14.10 9.23
C ILE A 108 15.91 -12.73 9.85
N SER A 109 16.04 -12.59 11.17
CA SER A 109 15.85 -11.31 11.87
C SER A 109 16.81 -10.22 11.36
N GLU A 110 18.11 -10.53 11.21
CA GLU A 110 19.12 -9.59 10.72
C GLU A 110 18.86 -9.09 9.29
N LEU A 111 18.31 -9.94 8.41
CA LEU A 111 18.01 -9.56 7.03
C LEU A 111 16.66 -8.81 6.92
N TYR A 112 15.60 -9.36 7.51
CA TYR A 112 14.25 -8.77 7.41
C TYR A 112 14.05 -7.55 8.33
N SER A 113 14.98 -7.23 9.24
CA SER A 113 15.01 -5.94 9.95
C SER A 113 15.79 -4.83 9.21
N GLN A 114 16.14 -5.03 7.94
CA GLN A 114 16.75 -3.98 7.10
C GLN A 114 15.69 -3.43 6.16
N ILE A 115 15.37 -2.14 6.31
CA ILE A 115 14.35 -1.43 5.51
C ILE A 115 14.57 -1.70 4.01
N GLY A 116 13.52 -2.07 3.30
CA GLY A 116 13.49 -2.42 1.89
C GLY A 116 13.98 -3.82 1.55
N PHE A 117 14.45 -4.64 2.52
CA PHE A 117 14.85 -6.02 2.25
C PHE A 117 13.63 -6.94 2.06
N GLY A 118 12.59 -6.79 2.89
CA GLY A 118 11.36 -7.58 2.79
C GLY A 118 10.66 -7.30 1.47
N TYR A 119 10.44 -6.02 1.20
CA TYR A 119 9.87 -5.53 -0.06
C TYR A 119 10.66 -5.98 -1.29
N LEU A 120 12.01 -6.02 -1.21
CA LEU A 120 12.82 -6.52 -2.32
C LEU A 120 12.62 -8.01 -2.61
N GLN A 121 12.35 -8.84 -1.60
CA GLN A 121 12.01 -10.24 -1.88
C GLN A 121 10.65 -10.31 -2.58
N ASN A 122 9.64 -9.60 -2.06
CA ASN A 122 8.28 -9.60 -2.59
C ASN A 122 8.23 -9.17 -4.06
N VAL A 123 8.79 -8.00 -4.43
CA VAL A 123 8.77 -7.53 -5.84
C VAL A 123 9.56 -8.38 -6.84
N ILE A 124 10.25 -9.43 -6.39
CA ILE A 124 10.91 -10.46 -7.20
C ILE A 124 10.23 -11.83 -7.06
N GLU A 125 9.43 -12.03 -6.00
CA GLU A 125 8.55 -13.16 -5.77
C GLU A 125 7.29 -13.07 -6.63
N ASP A 126 6.53 -11.99 -6.53
CA ASP A 126 5.23 -11.83 -7.21
C ASP A 126 5.33 -12.06 -8.74
N PRO A 127 6.34 -11.52 -9.46
CA PRO A 127 6.54 -11.83 -10.87
C PRO A 127 6.79 -13.31 -11.15
N ALA A 128 7.56 -14.00 -10.29
CA ALA A 128 7.89 -15.42 -10.43
C ALA A 128 6.68 -16.32 -10.11
N VAL A 129 5.91 -15.93 -9.09
CA VAL A 129 4.65 -16.54 -8.66
C VAL A 129 3.60 -16.41 -9.76
N ASN A 130 3.45 -15.23 -10.37
CA ASN A 130 2.59 -15.01 -11.53
C ASN A 130 3.08 -15.78 -12.78
N ASP A 131 4.39 -15.80 -13.06
CA ASP A 131 4.98 -16.59 -14.15
C ASP A 131 4.69 -18.09 -13.99
N TRP A 132 4.74 -18.62 -12.77
CA TRP A 132 4.40 -20.02 -12.46
C TRP A 132 2.89 -20.27 -12.56
N MET A 133 2.08 -19.37 -11.99
CA MET A 133 0.63 -19.43 -12.00
C MET A 133 0.08 -19.47 -13.43
N GLY A 134 0.49 -18.53 -14.29
CA GLY A 134 0.01 -18.44 -15.67
C GLY A 134 0.36 -19.68 -16.48
N LYS A 135 1.62 -20.15 -16.39
CA LYS A 135 2.08 -21.37 -17.09
C LYS A 135 1.34 -22.62 -16.62
N ARG A 136 1.02 -22.75 -15.33
CA ARG A 136 0.27 -23.90 -14.82
C ARG A 136 -1.24 -23.79 -15.05
N PHE A 137 -1.79 -22.60 -14.99
CA PHE A 137 -3.21 -22.32 -15.08
C PHE A 137 -3.48 -21.16 -16.07
N PRO A 138 -3.37 -21.39 -17.40
CA PRO A 138 -3.49 -20.30 -18.40
C PRO A 138 -4.81 -19.51 -18.35
N GLY A 139 -5.87 -20.07 -17.75
CA GLY A 139 -7.11 -19.34 -17.48
C GLY A 139 -7.00 -18.21 -16.44
N LEU A 140 -5.84 -18.03 -15.79
CA LEU A 140 -5.54 -16.94 -14.86
C LEU A 140 -4.61 -15.87 -15.48
N GLU A 141 -3.99 -16.14 -16.64
CA GLU A 141 -3.01 -15.26 -17.29
C GLU A 141 -3.60 -13.88 -17.64
N SER A 142 -4.83 -13.85 -18.17
CA SER A 142 -5.53 -12.60 -18.51
C SER A 142 -5.88 -11.71 -17.31
N TYR A 143 -5.88 -12.26 -16.09
CA TYR A 143 -6.03 -11.45 -14.87
C TYR A 143 -4.70 -10.82 -14.46
N VAL A 144 -3.57 -11.50 -14.69
CA VAL A 144 -2.22 -10.93 -14.52
C VAL A 144 -2.09 -9.71 -15.43
N GLU A 145 -2.34 -9.88 -16.73
CA GLU A 145 -2.27 -8.81 -17.73
C GLU A 145 -3.12 -7.61 -17.33
N LYS A 146 -4.42 -7.82 -17.07
CA LYS A 146 -5.37 -6.77 -16.71
C LYS A 146 -4.97 -6.02 -15.43
N THR A 147 -4.44 -6.72 -14.44
CA THR A 147 -4.06 -6.13 -13.14
C THR A 147 -2.86 -5.19 -13.33
N TYR A 148 -1.79 -5.67 -13.95
CA TYR A 148 -0.57 -4.89 -14.12
C TYR A 148 -0.70 -3.84 -15.23
N ASP A 149 -1.56 -4.00 -16.24
CA ASP A 149 -1.85 -2.95 -17.22
C ASP A 149 -2.48 -1.70 -16.60
N GLU A 150 -3.45 -1.86 -15.69
CA GLU A 150 -4.09 -0.71 -15.02
C GLU A 150 -3.18 -0.13 -13.92
N GLN A 151 -2.47 -0.97 -13.16
CA GLN A 151 -1.54 -0.50 -12.11
C GLN A 151 -0.30 0.22 -12.68
N LEU A 152 0.23 -0.20 -13.84
CA LEU A 152 1.41 0.38 -14.50
C LEU A 152 1.06 1.26 -15.71
N LYS A 153 -0.19 1.71 -15.78
CA LYS A 153 -0.75 2.57 -16.84
C LYS A 153 -0.02 3.90 -16.97
N GLU A 154 0.27 4.53 -15.83
CA GLU A 154 0.98 5.80 -15.76
C GLU A 154 2.50 5.58 -15.68
N GLU A 155 3.26 6.54 -16.21
CA GLU A 155 4.73 6.57 -16.11
C GLU A 155 5.16 6.85 -14.66
N ASN A 156 6.25 6.19 -14.21
CA ASN A 156 6.76 6.23 -12.83
C ASN A 156 5.74 5.81 -11.76
N ALA A 157 4.65 5.11 -12.13
CA ALA A 157 3.69 4.57 -11.18
C ALA A 157 4.37 3.61 -10.20
N VAL A 158 4.24 3.88 -8.90
CA VAL A 158 4.64 2.97 -7.82
C VAL A 158 3.45 2.06 -7.50
N LEU A 159 3.68 0.76 -7.49
CA LEU A 159 2.68 -0.24 -7.11
C LEU A 159 2.35 -0.06 -5.63
N SER A 160 1.08 0.25 -5.35
CA SER A 160 0.69 0.80 -4.05
C SER A 160 -0.82 0.71 -3.79
N SER A 161 -1.16 0.21 -2.59
CA SER A 161 -2.52 0.26 -2.03
C SER A 161 -2.96 1.72 -1.80
N PRO A 162 -4.26 1.98 -1.53
CA PRO A 162 -4.72 3.29 -1.10
C PRO A 162 -4.04 3.78 0.19
N GLU A 163 -3.64 2.88 1.09
CA GLU A 163 -2.93 3.16 2.35
C GLU A 163 -1.49 3.64 2.08
N VAL A 164 -0.73 2.89 1.27
CA VAL A 164 0.62 3.24 0.81
C VAL A 164 0.64 4.63 0.17
N LYS A 165 -0.38 4.98 -0.61
CA LYS A 165 -0.54 6.31 -1.21
C LYS A 165 -0.74 7.41 -0.18
N ARG A 166 -1.42 7.15 0.94
CA ARG A 166 -1.53 8.09 2.07
C ARG A 166 -0.16 8.29 2.73
N ILE A 167 0.59 7.22 2.98
CA ILE A 167 1.92 7.32 3.61
C ILE A 167 2.90 8.03 2.68
N ALA A 168 2.93 7.70 1.38
CA ALA A 168 3.71 8.45 0.39
C ALA A 168 3.32 9.95 0.32
N ALA A 169 2.03 10.27 0.46
CA ALA A 169 1.56 11.65 0.55
C ALA A 169 1.92 12.35 1.89
N GLN A 170 2.13 11.59 2.98
CA GLN A 170 2.68 12.10 4.23
C GLN A 170 4.20 12.26 4.17
N LEU A 171 4.93 11.41 3.44
CA LEU A 171 6.38 11.54 3.17
C LEU A 171 6.65 12.74 2.24
N GLY A 172 5.82 12.91 1.20
CA GLY A 172 5.95 13.94 0.16
C GLY A 172 6.71 13.51 -1.09
N TYR A 173 7.23 12.29 -1.08
CA TYR A 173 7.97 11.67 -2.17
C TYR A 173 7.70 10.16 -2.14
N TRP A 174 7.97 9.49 -3.26
CA TRP A 174 8.03 8.04 -3.32
C TRP A 174 9.44 7.56 -2.98
N PRO A 175 9.65 6.70 -1.96
CA PRO A 175 10.95 6.12 -1.69
C PRO A 175 11.55 5.44 -2.92
N LYS A 176 12.85 5.67 -3.17
CA LYS A 176 13.58 5.19 -4.34
C LYS A 176 13.61 3.66 -4.39
N PHE A 177 13.61 2.98 -3.25
CA PHE A 177 13.49 1.52 -3.23
C PHE A 177 12.12 1.02 -3.74
N ALA A 178 11.03 1.73 -3.46
CA ALA A 178 9.69 1.42 -3.97
C ALA A 178 9.54 1.74 -5.47
N GLN A 179 10.16 2.84 -5.93
CA GLN A 179 10.29 3.13 -7.36
C GLN A 179 11.06 2.01 -8.09
N TYR A 180 12.16 1.53 -7.51
CA TYR A 180 12.95 0.43 -8.05
C TYR A 180 12.12 -0.86 -8.19
N GLY A 181 11.40 -1.28 -7.14
CA GLY A 181 10.60 -2.51 -7.18
C GLY A 181 9.49 -2.45 -8.23
N SER A 182 8.78 -1.32 -8.30
CA SER A 182 7.73 -1.07 -9.28
C SER A 182 8.25 -1.08 -10.72
N GLU A 183 9.47 -0.60 -10.96
CA GLU A 183 10.11 -0.62 -12.29
C GLU A 183 10.70 -1.99 -12.67
N ILE A 184 11.08 -2.83 -11.69
CA ILE A 184 11.38 -4.26 -11.95
C ILE A 184 10.11 -4.99 -12.42
N ILE A 185 8.98 -4.77 -11.75
CA ILE A 185 7.69 -5.37 -12.13
C ILE A 185 7.21 -4.80 -13.49
N ARG A 186 7.41 -3.50 -13.74
CA ARG A 186 7.16 -2.90 -15.07
C ARG A 186 8.01 -3.51 -16.17
N TYR A 187 9.29 -3.76 -15.91
CA TYR A 187 10.14 -4.41 -16.90
C TYR A 187 9.72 -5.87 -17.11
N TRP A 188 9.35 -6.60 -16.07
CA TRP A 188 8.82 -7.96 -16.20
C TRP A 188 7.53 -7.97 -17.04
N HIS A 189 6.56 -7.09 -16.80
CA HIS A 189 5.31 -7.05 -17.55
C HIS A 189 5.49 -6.42 -18.95
N GLN A 190 5.79 -5.12 -19.00
CA GLN A 190 5.79 -4.29 -20.22
C GLN A 190 7.12 -4.34 -21.03
N LYS A 191 8.13 -5.09 -20.58
CA LYS A 191 9.49 -5.22 -21.19
C LYS A 191 10.22 -3.87 -21.39
N ARG A 192 9.88 -2.87 -20.59
CA ARG A 192 10.40 -1.50 -20.61
C ARG A 192 10.46 -0.91 -19.20
N PHE A 193 11.21 0.17 -19.05
CA PHE A 193 11.08 1.09 -17.92
C PHE A 193 10.22 2.31 -18.29
N SER A 194 9.91 3.14 -17.29
CA SER A 194 9.40 4.49 -17.48
C SER A 194 10.45 5.43 -18.10
N GLN A 195 10.01 6.47 -18.80
CA GLN A 195 10.85 7.35 -19.62
C GLN A 195 11.73 8.33 -18.83
N LYS A 196 11.43 8.58 -17.55
CA LYS A 196 12.07 9.62 -16.72
C LYS A 196 12.21 9.16 -15.27
N LEU A 197 13.09 8.19 -15.06
CA LEU A 197 13.46 7.69 -13.74
C LEU A 197 14.29 8.69 -12.94
N ASP A 198 14.35 8.48 -11.61
CA ASP A 198 15.41 9.03 -10.77
C ASP A 198 16.77 8.40 -11.19
N PRO A 199 17.85 9.20 -11.38
CA PRO A 199 19.14 8.67 -11.82
C PRO A 199 19.81 7.65 -10.89
N ALA A 200 19.45 7.61 -9.60
CA ALA A 200 19.90 6.55 -8.69
C ALA A 200 19.13 5.25 -8.94
N VAL A 201 17.82 5.33 -9.19
CA VAL A 201 16.95 4.20 -9.52
C VAL A 201 17.34 3.60 -10.87
N GLU A 202 17.49 4.42 -11.92
CA GLU A 202 17.97 3.98 -13.25
C GLU A 202 19.31 3.23 -13.15
N LYS A 203 20.25 3.77 -12.36
CA LYS A 203 21.58 3.20 -12.12
C LYS A 203 21.53 1.90 -11.33
N ALA A 204 20.62 1.76 -10.36
CA ALA A 204 20.39 0.51 -9.64
C ALA A 204 19.83 -0.55 -10.60
N LEU A 205 18.73 -0.26 -11.29
CA LEU A 205 18.10 -1.13 -12.30
C LEU A 205 19.12 -1.61 -13.35
N THR A 206 19.93 -0.70 -13.90
CA THR A 206 20.98 -1.00 -14.88
C THR A 206 22.01 -2.02 -14.37
N ARG A 207 22.25 -2.08 -13.05
CA ARG A 207 23.23 -2.99 -12.43
C ARG A 207 22.61 -4.34 -12.03
N THR A 208 21.32 -4.36 -11.72
CA THR A 208 20.65 -5.51 -11.11
C THR A 208 19.75 -6.28 -12.07
N LEU A 209 19.30 -5.67 -13.19
CA LEU A 209 18.27 -6.21 -14.08
C LEU A 209 18.51 -7.66 -14.49
N ASN A 210 19.73 -8.02 -14.90
CA ASN A 210 20.06 -9.39 -15.31
C ASN A 210 19.85 -10.40 -14.17
N TYR A 211 20.18 -10.03 -12.93
CA TYR A 211 19.99 -10.88 -11.75
C TYR A 211 18.51 -10.97 -11.36
N ALA A 212 17.75 -9.87 -11.51
CA ALA A 212 16.31 -9.86 -11.29
C ALA A 212 15.59 -10.75 -12.33
N GLN A 213 15.92 -10.61 -13.61
CA GLN A 213 15.43 -11.49 -14.68
C GLN A 213 15.78 -12.96 -14.41
N GLU A 214 17.01 -13.26 -13.97
CA GLU A 214 17.38 -14.62 -13.60
C GLU A 214 16.56 -15.12 -12.40
N SER A 215 16.37 -14.31 -11.36
CA SER A 215 15.62 -14.68 -10.15
C SER A 215 14.12 -14.89 -10.42
N ILE A 216 13.52 -14.08 -11.30
CA ILE A 216 12.12 -14.21 -11.74
C ILE A 216 11.93 -15.44 -12.65
N SER A 217 12.86 -15.71 -13.57
CA SER A 217 12.76 -16.84 -14.52
C SER A 217 13.22 -18.18 -13.94
N THR A 218 13.99 -18.19 -12.85
CA THR A 218 14.38 -19.40 -12.12
C THR A 218 13.20 -19.88 -11.28
N ILE A 219 12.13 -20.40 -11.88
CA ILE A 219 10.99 -21.01 -11.16
C ILE A 219 11.04 -22.55 -11.20
N PRO A 220 10.38 -23.25 -10.25
CA PRO A 220 10.18 -24.69 -10.35
C PRO A 220 9.30 -25.01 -11.57
N ASP A 221 9.48 -26.18 -12.18
CA ASP A 221 8.70 -26.60 -13.36
C ASP A 221 7.18 -26.63 -13.04
N PRO A 222 6.36 -25.78 -13.70
CA PRO A 222 4.92 -25.72 -13.47
C PRO A 222 4.19 -26.96 -14.02
N GLU A 223 4.67 -27.57 -15.11
CA GLU A 223 3.98 -28.70 -15.73
C GLU A 223 4.13 -29.98 -14.89
N LYS A 224 5.26 -30.12 -14.17
CA LYS A 224 5.66 -31.29 -13.37
C LYS A 224 4.53 -31.80 -12.44
N PRO A 225 3.97 -33.00 -12.71
CA PRO A 225 2.88 -33.56 -11.90
C PRO A 225 3.27 -33.73 -10.43
N ASP A 226 4.48 -34.22 -10.17
CA ASP A 226 5.03 -34.45 -8.83
C ASP A 226 6.22 -33.51 -8.59
N LEU A 227 5.95 -32.31 -8.11
CA LEU A 227 6.95 -31.29 -7.81
C LEU A 227 7.55 -31.57 -6.42
N ALA A 228 8.83 -31.96 -6.37
CA ALA A 228 9.50 -32.34 -5.13
C ALA A 228 9.83 -31.09 -4.29
N ARG A 229 9.76 -31.17 -2.96
CA ARG A 229 10.03 -30.01 -2.08
C ARG A 229 11.50 -29.61 -2.15
N GLU A 230 12.37 -30.57 -2.40
CA GLU A 230 13.79 -30.40 -2.66
C GLU A 230 14.07 -29.56 -3.91
N ASP A 231 13.31 -29.76 -5.00
CA ASP A 231 13.42 -28.94 -6.21
C ASP A 231 12.99 -27.49 -5.92
N ILE A 232 11.88 -27.31 -5.18
CA ILE A 232 11.35 -25.99 -4.82
C ILE A 232 12.35 -25.25 -3.93
N ILE A 233 12.89 -25.90 -2.90
CA ILE A 233 13.89 -25.32 -1.99
C ILE A 233 15.19 -24.97 -2.75
N ALA A 234 15.71 -25.86 -3.59
CA ALA A 234 16.92 -25.58 -4.36
C ALA A 234 16.75 -24.39 -5.33
N THR A 235 15.60 -24.29 -5.97
CA THR A 235 15.23 -23.13 -6.80
C THR A 235 15.12 -21.86 -5.94
N ALA A 236 14.37 -21.88 -4.85
CA ALA A 236 14.19 -20.72 -3.98
C ALA A 236 15.51 -20.26 -3.33
N GLN A 237 16.41 -21.18 -2.96
CA GLN A 237 17.75 -20.85 -2.48
C GLN A 237 18.57 -20.09 -3.54
N LYS A 238 18.49 -20.47 -4.82
CA LYS A 238 19.15 -19.74 -5.91
C LYS A 238 18.58 -18.34 -6.09
N ARG A 239 17.24 -18.19 -6.02
CA ARG A 239 16.54 -16.89 -6.12
C ARG A 239 16.89 -15.97 -4.95
N PHE A 240 16.71 -16.44 -3.72
CA PHE A 240 17.03 -15.70 -2.50
C PHE A 240 18.50 -15.28 -2.44
N LYS A 241 19.42 -16.15 -2.90
CA LYS A 241 20.84 -15.81 -3.03
C LYS A 241 21.05 -14.69 -4.06
N ASN A 242 20.48 -14.79 -5.27
CA ASN A 242 20.60 -13.72 -6.26
C ASN A 242 20.08 -12.38 -5.74
N ASN A 243 18.93 -12.41 -5.05
CA ASN A 243 18.33 -11.23 -4.43
C ASN A 243 19.25 -10.63 -3.36
N THR A 244 19.81 -11.45 -2.47
CA THR A 244 20.61 -11.03 -1.31
C THR A 244 22.05 -10.63 -1.67
N ASP A 245 22.71 -11.37 -2.57
CA ASP A 245 24.14 -11.19 -2.89
C ASP A 245 24.38 -10.12 -3.98
N TYR A 246 23.43 -9.95 -4.91
CA TYR A 246 23.65 -9.13 -6.13
C TYR A 246 22.68 -7.97 -6.31
N ILE A 247 21.44 -8.08 -5.81
CA ILE A 247 20.41 -7.04 -6.00
C ILE A 247 20.32 -6.12 -4.78
N TRP A 248 20.16 -6.71 -3.58
CA TRP A 248 20.08 -6.01 -2.31
C TRP A 248 21.22 -5.00 -2.08
N PRO A 249 22.50 -5.27 -2.42
CA PRO A 249 23.56 -4.30 -2.23
C PRO A 249 23.40 -3.00 -3.02
N GLU A 250 22.61 -2.96 -4.11
CA GLU A 250 22.29 -1.72 -4.83
C GLU A 250 20.98 -1.09 -4.33
N VAL A 251 19.95 -1.90 -4.02
CA VAL A 251 18.67 -1.41 -3.47
C VAL A 251 18.85 -0.78 -2.09
N ARG A 252 19.70 -1.37 -1.24
CA ARG A 252 20.11 -0.81 0.05
C ARG A 252 20.70 0.60 -0.08
N LYS A 253 21.39 0.93 -1.18
CA LYS A 253 21.90 2.29 -1.42
C LYS A 253 20.76 3.29 -1.67
N LEU A 254 19.66 2.84 -2.27
CA LEU A 254 18.45 3.65 -2.43
C LEU A 254 17.80 3.91 -1.06
N VAL A 255 17.67 2.88 -0.23
CA VAL A 255 17.19 2.98 1.16
C VAL A 255 18.06 3.93 2.00
N GLU A 256 19.40 3.82 1.90
CA GLU A 256 20.34 4.71 2.59
C GLU A 256 20.21 6.18 2.10
N MET A 257 19.81 6.42 0.84
CA MET A 257 19.47 7.74 0.31
C MET A 257 18.09 8.23 0.76
N ASP A 258 17.09 7.34 0.84
CA ASP A 258 15.74 7.65 1.30
C ASP A 258 15.74 8.01 2.80
N LEU A 259 16.47 7.26 3.63
CA LEU A 259 16.70 7.56 5.04
C LEU A 259 17.32 8.95 5.24
N HIS A 260 18.31 9.31 4.42
CA HIS A 260 18.96 10.62 4.53
C HIS A 260 18.04 11.78 4.09
N ILE A 261 17.23 11.58 3.03
CA ILE A 261 16.19 12.53 2.63
C ILE A 261 15.21 12.75 3.78
N GLU A 262 14.79 11.66 4.45
CA GLU A 262 13.87 11.71 5.58
C GLU A 262 14.49 12.36 6.83
N GLU A 263 15.75 12.09 7.17
CA GLU A 263 16.48 12.76 8.27
C GLU A 263 16.48 14.30 8.09
N LEU A 264 16.78 14.77 6.87
CA LEU A 264 16.75 16.20 6.53
C LEU A 264 15.32 16.76 6.55
N ARG A 265 14.31 15.97 6.17
CA ARG A 265 12.90 16.34 6.23
C ARG A 265 12.41 16.51 7.68
N GLN A 266 12.72 15.54 8.55
CA GLN A 266 12.41 15.59 9.98
C GLN A 266 13.11 16.78 10.66
N MET A 267 14.37 17.06 10.32
CA MET A 267 15.09 18.23 10.83
C MET A 267 14.37 19.54 10.50
N LEU A 268 13.95 19.71 9.24
CA LEU A 268 13.26 20.93 8.81
C LEU A 268 11.81 21.01 9.31
N ASN A 269 11.13 19.88 9.53
CA ASN A 269 9.83 19.84 10.22
C ASN A 269 9.95 20.30 11.68
N ASP A 270 10.93 19.78 12.43
CA ASP A 270 11.22 20.21 13.81
C ASP A 270 11.55 21.72 13.86
N PHE A 271 12.36 22.24 12.92
CA PHE A 271 12.62 23.69 12.82
C PHE A 271 11.37 24.50 12.47
N ARG A 272 10.53 24.05 11.52
CA ARG A 272 9.27 24.74 11.14
C ARG A 272 8.30 24.79 12.31
N GLN A 273 8.23 23.74 13.12
CA GLN A 273 7.40 23.71 14.32
C GLN A 273 7.91 24.70 15.39
N LYS A 274 9.22 24.73 15.65
CA LYS A 274 9.83 25.69 16.58
C LYS A 274 9.67 27.15 16.13
N GLN A 275 9.62 27.41 14.81
CA GLN A 275 9.31 28.75 14.29
C GLN A 275 7.87 29.18 14.60
N LYS A 276 6.89 28.28 14.44
CA LYS A 276 5.50 28.57 14.83
C LYS A 276 5.36 28.83 16.31
N GLU A 277 6.01 28.01 17.14
CA GLU A 277 6.04 28.20 18.59
C GLU A 277 6.66 29.54 18.97
N LEU A 278 7.82 29.90 18.38
CA LEU A 278 8.47 31.18 18.60
C LEU A 278 7.56 32.37 18.21
N GLU A 279 6.80 32.28 17.12
CA GLU A 279 5.84 33.33 16.74
C GLU A 279 4.66 33.42 17.72
N GLN A 280 4.12 32.30 18.18
CA GLN A 280 3.07 32.24 19.20
C GLN A 280 3.56 32.85 20.53
N LYS A 281 4.73 32.44 21.03
CA LYS A 281 5.34 32.99 22.26
C LYS A 281 5.63 34.49 22.14
N ARG A 282 6.13 34.95 20.99
CA ARG A 282 6.30 36.39 20.68
C ARG A 282 4.97 37.15 20.62
N GLN A 283 3.85 36.50 20.29
CA GLN A 283 2.52 37.11 20.36
C GLN A 283 2.00 37.15 21.81
N GLU A 284 2.12 36.07 22.57
CA GLU A 284 1.79 36.04 24.00
C GLU A 284 2.58 37.10 24.79
N MET A 285 3.85 37.33 24.45
CA MET A 285 4.68 38.35 25.09
C MET A 285 4.12 39.76 24.88
N LYS A 286 3.65 40.09 23.68
CA LYS A 286 2.99 41.39 23.40
C LYS A 286 1.69 41.54 24.18
N GLU A 287 1.06 40.44 24.59
CA GLU A 287 -0.19 40.45 25.38
C GLU A 287 0.10 40.55 26.87
N ALA A 288 1.11 39.84 27.38
CA ALA A 288 1.63 40.02 28.75
C ALA A 288 2.14 41.46 28.98
N GLN A 289 2.83 42.05 27.99
CA GLN A 289 3.24 43.47 27.98
C GLN A 289 2.05 44.44 28.08
N LYS A 290 0.95 44.19 27.36
CA LYS A 290 -0.28 45.01 27.46
C LYS A 290 -0.99 44.85 28.80
N GLN A 291 -0.88 43.69 29.43
CA GLN A 291 -1.50 43.38 30.73
C GLN A 291 -0.64 43.82 31.92
N GLY A 292 0.64 44.13 31.70
CA GLY A 292 1.57 44.55 32.76
C GLY A 292 2.10 43.40 33.62
N ASP A 293 1.89 42.14 33.23
CA ASP A 293 2.39 40.97 33.95
C ASP A 293 3.90 40.80 33.71
N SER A 294 4.71 41.32 34.63
CA SER A 294 6.16 41.26 34.55
C SER A 294 6.70 39.83 34.71
N LYS A 295 6.01 38.97 35.47
CA LYS A 295 6.46 37.59 35.72
C LYS A 295 6.26 36.74 34.47
N LYS A 296 5.09 36.82 33.83
CA LYS A 296 4.85 36.15 32.54
C LYS A 296 5.77 36.67 31.43
N GLN A 297 6.18 37.95 31.48
CA GLN A 297 7.18 38.49 30.54
C GLN A 297 8.58 37.87 30.72
N GLU A 298 9.07 37.71 31.97
CA GLU A 298 10.35 37.05 32.24
C GLU A 298 10.34 35.57 31.82
N GLU A 299 9.24 34.85 32.10
CA GLU A 299 9.07 33.45 31.72
C GLU A 299 9.04 33.27 30.18
N LEU A 300 8.25 34.08 29.47
CA LEU A 300 8.20 34.05 28.00
C LEU A 300 9.52 34.49 27.33
N GLN A 301 10.30 35.38 27.95
CA GLN A 301 11.60 35.77 27.39
C GLN A 301 12.60 34.61 27.43
N GLN A 302 12.62 33.82 28.51
CA GLN A 302 13.50 32.65 28.60
C GLN A 302 13.13 31.57 27.58
N GLU A 303 11.83 31.34 27.34
CA GLU A 303 11.35 30.42 26.30
C GLU A 303 11.72 30.92 24.88
N ILE A 304 11.55 32.22 24.61
CA ILE A 304 11.94 32.86 23.33
C ILE A 304 13.45 32.78 23.11
N ASP A 305 14.27 33.11 24.10
CA ASP A 305 15.73 33.07 24.01
C ASP A 305 16.25 31.65 23.74
N GLY A 306 15.59 30.62 24.32
CA GLY A 306 15.86 29.22 24.05
C GLY A 306 15.52 28.82 22.61
N LEU A 307 14.29 29.12 22.16
CA LEU A 307 13.85 28.84 20.78
C LEU A 307 14.70 29.59 19.74
N GLU A 308 15.14 30.82 20.02
CA GLU A 308 16.01 31.59 19.13
C GLU A 308 17.44 31.02 19.03
N GLN A 309 17.95 30.36 20.08
CA GLN A 309 19.21 29.61 20.04
C GLN A 309 19.07 28.30 19.24
N GLU A 310 18.00 27.54 19.47
CA GLU A 310 17.77 26.29 18.73
C GLU A 310 17.51 26.52 17.24
N LEU A 311 16.98 27.69 16.86
CA LEU A 311 16.76 28.10 15.47
C LEU A 311 17.98 28.82 14.85
N ASP A 312 19.07 29.03 15.58
CA ASP A 312 20.27 29.74 15.09
C ASP A 312 20.98 29.04 13.91
N PRO A 313 21.14 27.69 13.87
CA PRO A 313 21.69 26.99 12.70
C PRO A 313 20.91 27.27 11.42
N LEU A 314 19.59 27.37 11.50
CA LEU A 314 18.77 27.71 10.33
C LEU A 314 19.02 29.15 9.84
N LYS A 315 19.60 30.05 10.66
CA LYS A 315 20.02 31.39 10.24
C LYS A 315 21.30 31.35 9.41
N GLU A 316 22.21 30.39 9.62
CA GLU A 316 23.46 30.23 8.85
C GLU A 316 23.25 29.79 7.39
N LEU A 317 22.21 28.98 7.12
CA LEU A 317 21.81 28.46 5.80
C LEU A 317 21.93 29.53 4.67
N PRO A 318 22.67 29.31 3.57
CA PRO A 318 22.83 30.31 2.51
C PRO A 318 21.53 30.87 1.92
N LYS A 319 21.53 32.15 1.50
CA LYS A 319 20.32 32.84 1.02
C LYS A 319 19.70 32.19 -0.23
N ASP A 320 20.53 31.62 -1.09
CA ASP A 320 20.13 30.86 -2.27
C ASP A 320 19.53 29.51 -1.89
N ALA A 321 20.11 28.78 -0.94
CA ALA A 321 19.55 27.54 -0.40
C ALA A 321 18.19 27.77 0.29
N LYS A 322 18.06 28.85 1.09
CA LYS A 322 16.78 29.28 1.68
C LYS A 322 15.74 29.63 0.61
N LYS A 323 16.16 30.30 -0.48
CA LYS A 323 15.28 30.68 -1.59
C LYS A 323 14.79 29.45 -2.36
N GLU A 324 15.68 28.51 -2.67
CA GLU A 324 15.32 27.25 -3.32
C GLU A 324 14.35 26.43 -2.46
N LEU A 325 14.62 26.31 -1.15
CA LEU A 325 13.72 25.61 -0.22
C LEU A 325 12.32 26.24 -0.20
N GLN A 326 12.22 27.57 -0.14
CA GLN A 326 10.92 28.25 -0.21
C GLN A 326 10.24 28.07 -1.56
N GLU A 327 10.98 28.16 -2.68
CA GLU A 327 10.42 27.98 -4.03
C GLU A 327 9.91 26.56 -4.27
N GLN A 328 10.60 25.54 -3.76
CA GLN A 328 10.15 24.15 -3.82
C GLN A 328 8.95 23.89 -2.90
N ILE A 329 8.91 24.47 -1.69
CA ILE A 329 7.72 24.43 -0.83
C ILE A 329 6.53 25.09 -1.56
N ASP A 330 6.68 26.32 -2.05
CA ASP A 330 5.68 27.05 -2.82
C ASP A 330 5.17 26.26 -4.04
N GLN A 331 6.06 25.56 -4.74
CA GLN A 331 5.71 24.68 -5.86
C GLN A 331 4.91 23.46 -5.37
N ALA A 332 5.36 22.78 -4.31
CA ALA A 332 4.63 21.67 -3.71
C ALA A 332 3.23 22.09 -3.22
N MET A 333 3.06 23.31 -2.69
CA MET A 333 1.73 23.84 -2.35
C MET A 333 0.82 24.00 -3.56
N ARG A 334 1.37 24.45 -4.70
CA ARG A 334 0.62 24.60 -5.96
C ARG A 334 0.35 23.25 -6.63
N GLU A 335 1.22 22.26 -6.45
CA GLU A 335 1.03 20.89 -6.95
C GLU A 335 -0.03 20.15 -6.11
N ALA A 336 0.10 20.15 -4.78
CA ALA A 336 -0.88 19.57 -3.87
C ALA A 336 -2.27 20.21 -4.04
N ALA A 337 -2.36 21.54 -4.11
CA ALA A 337 -3.64 22.21 -4.35
C ALA A 337 -4.27 21.87 -5.71
N LYS A 338 -3.48 21.63 -6.77
CA LYS A 338 -4.01 21.17 -8.06
C LYS A 338 -4.52 19.73 -7.98
N GLN A 339 -3.74 18.84 -7.36
CA GLN A 339 -4.10 17.43 -7.22
C GLN A 339 -5.38 17.26 -6.38
N LEU A 340 -5.47 17.97 -5.25
CA LEU A 340 -6.66 18.01 -4.40
C LEU A 340 -7.90 18.49 -5.18
N ASN A 341 -7.77 19.54 -6.00
CA ASN A 341 -8.87 20.00 -6.85
C ASN A 341 -9.26 18.98 -7.94
N LYS A 342 -8.30 18.22 -8.49
CA LYS A 342 -8.56 17.13 -9.45
C LYS A 342 -9.31 15.98 -8.78
N GLU A 343 -8.88 15.52 -7.61
CA GLU A 343 -9.53 14.45 -6.85
C GLU A 343 -10.95 14.85 -6.41
N ILE A 344 -11.15 16.10 -5.97
CA ILE A 344 -12.48 16.66 -5.68
C ILE A 344 -13.38 16.63 -6.94
N GLN A 345 -12.85 16.99 -8.12
CA GLN A 345 -13.62 16.91 -9.38
C GLN A 345 -13.91 15.48 -9.81
N GLU A 346 -12.99 14.54 -9.59
CA GLU A 346 -13.15 13.13 -9.94
C GLU A 346 -14.18 12.45 -9.03
N LYS A 347 -14.13 12.68 -7.71
CA LYS A 347 -15.16 12.20 -6.77
C LYS A 347 -16.52 12.85 -7.00
N GLN A 348 -16.59 14.16 -7.30
CA GLN A 348 -17.84 14.81 -7.71
C GLN A 348 -18.44 14.18 -8.97
N LYS A 349 -17.61 13.80 -9.96
CA LYS A 349 -18.05 13.09 -11.17
C LYS A 349 -18.54 11.67 -10.85
N GLN A 350 -17.86 10.94 -9.96
CA GLN A 350 -18.29 9.61 -9.51
C GLN A 350 -19.63 9.65 -8.78
N ILE A 351 -19.85 10.65 -7.90
CA ILE A 351 -21.13 10.87 -7.19
C ILE A 351 -22.28 11.15 -8.19
N GLU A 352 -22.05 12.00 -9.19
CA GLU A 352 -23.06 12.30 -10.23
C GLU A 352 -23.35 11.07 -11.11
N GLU A 353 -22.33 10.31 -11.53
CA GLU A 353 -22.51 9.05 -12.27
C GLU A 353 -23.23 7.97 -11.46
N ALA A 354 -22.97 7.89 -10.15
CA ALA A 354 -23.67 6.98 -9.24
C ALA A 354 -25.15 7.37 -9.11
N ARG A 355 -25.47 8.67 -8.96
CA ARG A 355 -26.86 9.14 -8.91
C ARG A 355 -27.59 8.89 -10.23
N GLN A 356 -26.95 9.15 -11.38
CA GLN A 356 -27.55 8.87 -12.70
C GLN A 356 -27.87 7.38 -12.86
N LYS A 357 -26.98 6.47 -12.46
CA LYS A 357 -27.24 5.02 -12.47
C LYS A 357 -28.39 4.62 -11.52
N GLN A 358 -28.50 5.24 -10.34
CA GLN A 358 -29.65 5.02 -9.45
C GLN A 358 -30.97 5.51 -10.07
N GLU A 359 -30.95 6.66 -10.76
CA GLU A 359 -32.10 7.19 -11.50
C GLU A 359 -32.49 6.31 -12.70
N GLU A 360 -31.56 5.57 -13.31
CA GLU A 360 -31.83 4.58 -14.36
C GLU A 360 -32.39 3.27 -13.77
N LEU A 361 -31.73 2.70 -12.75
CA LEU A 361 -32.20 1.49 -12.05
C LEU A 361 -33.60 1.66 -11.45
N GLU A 362 -33.93 2.83 -10.92
CA GLU A 362 -35.27 3.14 -10.40
C GLU A 362 -36.36 3.04 -11.49
N LYS A 363 -36.05 3.46 -12.72
CA LYS A 363 -36.96 3.33 -13.87
C LYS A 363 -37.11 1.86 -14.27
N GLU A 364 -36.00 1.12 -14.36
CA GLU A 364 -36.04 -0.32 -14.69
C GLU A 364 -36.81 -1.14 -13.64
N ILE A 365 -36.62 -0.85 -12.34
CA ILE A 365 -37.35 -1.47 -11.24
C ILE A 365 -38.86 -1.18 -11.34
N GLN A 366 -39.25 0.06 -11.67
CA GLN A 366 -40.65 0.42 -11.88
C GLN A 366 -41.25 -0.32 -13.09
N ASP A 367 -40.54 -0.33 -14.21
CA ASP A 367 -40.91 -1.04 -15.45
C ASP A 367 -41.12 -2.55 -15.20
N LEU A 368 -40.25 -3.18 -14.40
CA LEU A 368 -40.36 -4.58 -14.01
C LEU A 368 -41.53 -4.81 -13.05
N LYS A 369 -41.77 -3.91 -12.09
CA LYS A 369 -42.93 -3.97 -11.17
C LYS A 369 -44.26 -3.88 -11.91
N GLU A 370 -44.37 -3.02 -12.92
CA GLU A 370 -45.59 -2.93 -13.75
C GLU A 370 -45.80 -4.21 -14.59
N LYS A 371 -44.74 -4.79 -15.15
CA LYS A 371 -44.80 -6.10 -15.82
C LYS A 371 -45.24 -7.20 -14.85
N ALA A 372 -44.64 -7.28 -13.67
CA ALA A 372 -44.94 -8.28 -12.63
C ALA A 372 -46.37 -8.20 -12.07
N GLN A 373 -47.03 -7.04 -12.13
CA GLN A 373 -48.45 -6.90 -11.78
C GLN A 373 -49.39 -7.58 -12.79
N SER A 374 -48.94 -7.80 -14.02
CA SER A 374 -49.74 -8.42 -15.11
C SER A 374 -49.39 -9.89 -15.40
N ALA A 375 -48.18 -10.33 -15.01
CA ALA A 375 -47.70 -11.69 -15.18
C ALA A 375 -48.40 -12.70 -14.22
N GLN A 376 -48.36 -14.00 -14.57
CA GLN A 376 -48.88 -15.08 -13.71
C GLN A 376 -47.97 -16.32 -13.73
N GLY A 377 -47.96 -17.06 -12.62
CA GLY A 377 -47.12 -18.26 -12.46
C GLY A 377 -45.63 -17.92 -12.54
N LYS A 378 -44.85 -18.80 -13.20
CA LYS A 378 -43.38 -18.71 -13.25
C LYS A 378 -42.84 -17.39 -13.80
N GLU A 379 -43.53 -16.77 -14.75
CA GLU A 379 -43.13 -15.47 -15.30
C GLU A 379 -43.13 -14.37 -14.24
N LYS A 380 -44.04 -14.45 -13.26
CA LYS A 380 -44.08 -13.53 -12.12
C LYS A 380 -42.96 -13.81 -11.12
N GLU A 381 -42.67 -15.08 -10.84
CA GLU A 381 -41.55 -15.49 -9.97
C GLU A 381 -40.19 -15.04 -10.54
N GLU A 382 -39.99 -15.17 -11.85
CA GLU A 382 -38.80 -14.72 -12.58
C GLU A 382 -38.64 -13.19 -12.52
N LEU A 383 -39.73 -12.43 -12.71
CA LEU A 383 -39.73 -10.96 -12.63
C LEU A 383 -39.53 -10.46 -11.19
N GLU A 384 -40.12 -11.09 -10.19
CA GLU A 384 -39.91 -10.74 -8.77
C GLU A 384 -38.45 -10.94 -8.34
N LYS A 385 -37.78 -11.99 -8.86
CA LYS A 385 -36.35 -12.20 -8.64
C LYS A 385 -35.50 -11.11 -9.32
N GLN A 386 -35.80 -10.72 -10.56
CA GLN A 386 -35.11 -9.62 -11.25
C GLN A 386 -35.30 -8.26 -10.56
N ILE A 387 -36.47 -8.02 -9.96
CA ILE A 387 -36.73 -6.83 -9.13
C ILE A 387 -35.83 -6.83 -7.89
N GLN A 388 -35.74 -7.95 -7.17
CA GLN A 388 -34.87 -8.05 -6.00
C GLN A 388 -33.39 -7.86 -6.34
N GLU A 389 -32.92 -8.44 -7.45
CA GLU A 389 -31.54 -8.27 -7.93
C GLU A 389 -31.23 -6.80 -8.23
N LYS A 390 -32.16 -6.06 -8.87
CA LYS A 390 -31.97 -4.63 -9.15
C LYS A 390 -32.18 -3.70 -7.96
N GLU A 391 -33.04 -4.06 -7.00
CA GLU A 391 -33.16 -3.32 -5.74
C GLU A 391 -31.87 -3.44 -4.91
N MET A 392 -31.23 -4.62 -4.91
CA MET A 392 -29.89 -4.82 -4.32
C MET A 392 -28.80 -4.03 -5.08
N GLU A 393 -28.84 -4.01 -6.42
CA GLU A 393 -27.94 -3.21 -7.26
C GLU A 393 -28.06 -1.70 -6.94
N LYS A 394 -29.30 -1.19 -6.82
CA LYS A 394 -29.57 0.21 -6.43
C LYS A 394 -29.03 0.51 -5.03
N LEU A 395 -29.28 -0.37 -4.06
CA LEU A 395 -28.80 -0.20 -2.68
C LEU A 395 -27.27 -0.18 -2.60
N ALA A 396 -26.58 -1.03 -3.37
CA ALA A 396 -25.12 -1.02 -3.46
C ALA A 396 -24.61 0.33 -4.00
N LYS A 397 -25.22 0.86 -5.07
CA LYS A 397 -24.87 2.18 -5.62
C LYS A 397 -25.24 3.35 -4.70
N GLU A 398 -26.26 3.21 -3.86
CA GLU A 398 -26.59 4.21 -2.83
C GLU A 398 -25.56 4.20 -1.69
N MET A 399 -25.03 3.04 -1.29
CA MET A 399 -23.94 2.94 -0.32
C MET A 399 -22.62 3.49 -0.88
N GLU A 400 -22.27 3.14 -2.12
CA GLU A 400 -21.10 3.66 -2.86
C GLU A 400 -21.13 5.19 -2.94
N GLN A 401 -22.27 5.77 -3.35
CA GLN A 401 -22.45 7.23 -3.35
C GLN A 401 -22.30 7.83 -1.95
N LYS A 402 -22.89 7.22 -0.92
CA LYS A 402 -22.80 7.74 0.47
C LYS A 402 -21.41 7.66 1.05
N GLN A 403 -20.61 6.66 0.67
CA GLN A 403 -19.20 6.57 1.04
C GLN A 403 -18.41 7.68 0.35
N GLU A 404 -18.54 7.83 -0.97
CA GLU A 404 -17.91 8.90 -1.74
C GLU A 404 -18.30 10.31 -1.23
N GLU A 405 -19.58 10.51 -0.92
CA GLU A 405 -20.09 11.74 -0.31
C GLU A 405 -19.62 11.98 1.13
N LYS A 406 -19.24 10.93 1.87
CA LYS A 406 -18.68 11.06 3.21
C LYS A 406 -17.19 11.40 3.11
N GLU A 407 -16.44 10.65 2.31
CA GLU A 407 -15.04 10.95 2.00
C GLU A 407 -14.90 12.39 1.52
N LEU A 408 -15.73 12.85 0.56
CA LEU A 408 -15.72 14.23 0.06
C LEU A 408 -16.08 15.31 1.12
N LYS A 409 -16.75 14.94 2.22
CA LYS A 409 -17.00 15.84 3.38
C LYS A 409 -15.85 15.81 4.39
N ASP A 410 -15.17 14.68 4.51
CA ASP A 410 -13.97 14.50 5.34
C ASP A 410 -12.68 14.99 4.61
N PHE A 411 -12.76 15.31 3.31
CA PHE A 411 -11.67 15.88 2.51
C PHE A 411 -11.19 17.22 3.11
N PRO A 412 -9.87 17.44 3.28
CA PRO A 412 -9.35 18.65 3.89
C PRO A 412 -9.53 19.86 2.96
N ILE A 413 -10.58 20.66 3.22
CA ILE A 413 -10.77 21.95 2.55
C ILE A 413 -9.51 22.79 2.79
N PRO A 414 -8.81 23.26 1.74
CA PRO A 414 -7.57 24.00 1.92
C PRO A 414 -7.87 25.32 2.65
N PRO A 415 -7.31 25.55 3.86
CA PRO A 415 -7.66 26.71 4.65
C PRO A 415 -7.21 27.99 3.94
N GLN A 416 -8.01 29.05 4.03
CA GLN A 416 -7.65 30.39 3.55
C GLN A 416 -6.62 31.03 4.51
N GLY A 417 -5.45 30.41 4.64
CA GLY A 417 -4.49 30.73 5.71
C GLY A 417 -3.29 29.78 5.82
N GLY A 418 -2.71 29.31 4.71
CA GLY A 418 -1.34 28.78 4.63
C GLY A 418 -1.04 27.41 5.27
N ASP A 419 -1.80 26.98 6.27
CA ASP A 419 -1.50 25.78 7.07
C ASP A 419 -2.18 24.50 6.53
N PHE A 420 -1.84 24.16 5.29
CA PHE A 420 -1.96 22.78 4.81
C PHE A 420 -0.69 22.01 5.23
N PRO A 421 -0.79 20.79 5.80
CA PRO A 421 0.36 20.00 6.24
C PRO A 421 1.07 19.35 5.04
N ILE A 422 1.61 20.19 4.16
CA ILE A 422 2.34 19.77 2.97
C ILE A 422 3.75 19.35 3.40
N PRO A 423 4.17 18.11 3.11
CA PRO A 423 5.51 17.64 3.41
C PRO A 423 6.56 18.40 2.60
N LEU A 424 7.76 18.50 3.14
CA LEU A 424 8.86 19.24 2.53
C LEU A 424 9.48 18.38 1.39
N PRO A 425 9.54 18.89 0.14
CA PRO A 425 10.03 18.13 -1.01
C PRO A 425 11.57 18.11 -1.07
N ILE A 426 12.19 17.46 -0.09
CA ILE A 426 13.65 17.41 0.09
C ILE A 426 14.34 16.67 -1.05
N ASP A 427 13.67 15.68 -1.64
CA ASP A 427 14.08 14.95 -2.83
C ASP A 427 14.32 15.88 -4.04
N LYS A 428 13.43 16.85 -4.26
CA LYS A 428 13.45 17.82 -5.37
C LYS A 428 14.49 18.93 -5.24
N LEU A 429 15.14 19.08 -4.08
CA LEU A 429 16.19 20.09 -3.87
C LEU A 429 17.46 19.77 -4.67
N SER A 430 18.18 20.81 -5.08
CA SER A 430 19.52 20.64 -5.67
C SER A 430 20.49 20.00 -4.68
N GLU A 431 21.44 19.22 -5.21
CA GLU A 431 22.50 18.60 -4.41
C GLU A 431 23.32 19.61 -3.61
N LYS A 432 23.44 20.86 -4.10
CA LYS A 432 24.05 21.95 -3.34
C LYS A 432 23.23 22.27 -2.08
N THR A 433 21.93 22.46 -2.20
CA THR A 433 21.06 22.79 -1.07
C THR A 433 20.93 21.61 -0.10
N LYS A 434 20.91 20.36 -0.59
CA LYS A 434 21.04 19.15 0.26
C LYS A 434 22.34 19.16 1.07
N GLN A 435 23.49 19.48 0.46
CA GLN A 435 24.77 19.59 1.16
C GLN A 435 24.80 20.73 2.20
N GLU A 436 24.12 21.85 1.98
CA GLU A 436 23.99 22.88 3.03
C GLU A 436 23.08 22.44 4.20
N LEU A 437 22.04 21.65 3.92
CA LEU A 437 21.19 21.03 4.95
C LEU A 437 21.93 19.92 5.72
N GLU A 438 22.74 19.10 5.04
CA GLU A 438 23.61 18.09 5.64
C GLU A 438 24.62 18.70 6.63
N LYS A 439 25.16 19.89 6.32
CA LYS A 439 26.01 20.64 7.25
C LYS A 439 25.24 21.03 8.51
N LEU A 440 24.02 21.57 8.38
CA LEU A 440 23.19 21.90 9.54
C LEU A 440 22.87 20.66 10.39
N LEU A 441 22.49 19.55 9.75
CA LEU A 441 22.23 18.28 10.44
C LEU A 441 23.47 17.84 11.24
N ASN A 442 24.66 17.95 10.65
CA ASN A 442 25.91 17.59 11.31
C ASN A 442 26.38 18.58 12.40
N GLN A 443 25.92 19.83 12.39
CA GLN A 443 26.09 20.77 13.50
C GLN A 443 25.22 20.44 14.72
N LEU A 444 24.10 19.72 14.53
CA LEU A 444 23.18 19.41 15.64
C LEU A 444 23.82 18.47 16.69
N PRO A 445 23.44 18.64 17.99
CA PRO A 445 23.84 17.75 19.07
C PRO A 445 23.59 16.27 18.73
N TYR A 446 24.50 15.40 19.13
CA TYR A 446 24.46 13.96 18.81
C TYR A 446 23.11 13.31 19.16
N GLN A 447 22.57 13.60 20.36
CA GLN A 447 21.26 13.11 20.78
C GLN A 447 20.13 13.55 19.84
N LYS A 448 20.17 14.79 19.33
CA LYS A 448 19.15 15.29 18.40
C LYS A 448 19.27 14.64 17.02
N ARG A 449 20.49 14.38 16.54
CA ARG A 449 20.70 13.56 15.34
C ARG A 449 20.16 12.14 15.50
N GLN A 450 20.38 11.49 16.64
CA GLN A 450 19.80 10.17 16.91
C GLN A 450 18.27 10.19 16.95
N GLU A 451 17.66 11.23 17.55
CA GLU A 451 16.19 11.39 17.54
C GLU A 451 15.66 11.51 16.09
N LEU A 452 16.29 12.34 15.27
CA LEU A 452 15.90 12.54 13.86
C LEU A 452 16.10 11.27 13.02
N GLN A 453 17.22 10.57 13.21
CA GLN A 453 17.49 9.28 12.56
C GLN A 453 16.48 8.20 12.98
N ASN A 454 16.09 8.16 14.25
CA ASN A 454 15.07 7.21 14.72
C ASN A 454 13.67 7.53 14.16
N LYS A 455 13.28 8.82 14.09
CA LYS A 455 12.04 9.24 13.39
C LYS A 455 12.08 8.83 11.92
N ALA A 456 13.21 9.05 11.25
CA ALA A 456 13.37 8.74 9.83
C ALA A 456 13.34 7.24 9.54
N LYS A 457 13.96 6.44 10.41
CA LYS A 457 13.91 4.99 10.37
C LYS A 457 12.46 4.50 10.54
N GLN A 458 11.76 4.97 11.58
CA GLN A 458 10.36 4.61 11.83
C GLN A 458 9.47 4.94 10.63
N GLN A 459 9.56 6.16 10.06
CA GLN A 459 8.70 6.58 8.94
C GLN A 459 8.93 5.81 7.63
N LEU A 460 10.07 5.13 7.46
CA LEU A 460 10.32 4.24 6.33
C LEU A 460 10.05 2.75 6.68
N GLU A 461 10.03 2.37 7.95
CA GLU A 461 9.47 1.09 8.42
C GLU A 461 7.93 1.11 8.31
N ASP A 462 7.27 2.16 8.81
CA ASP A 462 5.83 2.42 8.64
C ASP A 462 5.40 2.32 7.16
N PHE A 463 6.28 2.78 6.24
CA PHE A 463 6.04 2.68 4.79
C PHE A 463 6.36 1.29 4.23
N GLU A 464 7.39 0.59 4.69
CA GLU A 464 7.71 -0.77 4.22
C GLU A 464 6.64 -1.78 4.67
N ASP A 465 6.19 -1.72 5.92
CA ASP A 465 5.17 -2.64 6.43
C ASP A 465 3.89 -2.54 5.57
N THR A 466 3.36 -1.33 5.39
CA THR A 466 2.14 -1.08 4.60
C THR A 466 2.26 -1.31 3.08
N ILE A 467 3.48 -1.39 2.50
CA ILE A 467 3.68 -1.77 1.09
C ILE A 467 4.02 -3.27 0.91
N ASN A 468 4.07 -4.03 2.01
CA ASN A 468 4.12 -5.49 2.04
C ASN A 468 2.75 -6.13 2.42
N GLU A 469 1.73 -5.29 2.68
CA GLU A 469 0.32 -5.64 2.95
C GLU A 469 -0.57 -5.47 1.69
#